data_AF-A0A7C7HWA9-F1
#
_entry.id   AF-A0A7C7HWA9-F1
#
_cell.length_a   1.000
_cell.length_b   1.000
_cell.length_c   1.000
_cell.angle_alpha   90.00
_cell.angle_beta   90.00
_cell.angle_gamma   90.00
#
_symmetry.space_group_name_H-M   'P 1'
#
loop_
_entity.id
_entity.type
_entity.pdbx_description
1 polymer ?
#
loop_
_entity_poly.entity_id
_entity_poly.type
_entity_poly.pdbx_seq_one_letter_code
_entity_poly.pdbx_strand_id
1 'polypeptide(L)'
;MSLRSTFSNLSLEFIHKFIPKFFTLGGDASGSFHLKGIPKNTQFTYDLDIQNGLFDVIELGHVTAKGKYDGRCLFVETAEAIRHDGKITAYGSVPFDFNISSPNIGRFFPGDSLDFHTTAHMESLPFLSPYIADLDSVRGDMDISLSLTGPVESIQRRGHIRVKNGRIYTLLVSDPATSVEGEAYMNHNQLVIQDMKATLHHSNGKYPEPKKQNITLSGFMDFTHFFEPGYDLHVKGKEVSFKTLYMDITAQSNLDVTITGRDTITIAGTIETLDANIFYEFATEDVGTALSEETSTVMAYQINIPIRGTALFQNSQIDANVTGELSLSKIGHQEMDFGGEIFVEDGSVFSYKDIFKGLQGYVSFDNKGFNPFIDVNAYTMIDDERIDLRIIGGIDDLDIVLESESRFSE
;
A
#
# COMPACT_ATOMS: atom_id res chain seq x y z
N MET A 1 -43.69 -9.73 26.98
CA MET A 1 -42.69 -10.49 27.76
C MET A 1 -41.56 -9.52 28.12
N SER A 2 -40.98 -9.60 29.31
CA SER A 2 -39.82 -8.78 29.69
C SER A 2 -38.80 -9.67 30.39
N LEU A 3 -37.55 -9.60 29.95
CA LEU A 3 -36.42 -10.35 30.50
C LEU A 3 -35.38 -9.33 30.94
N ARG A 4 -35.07 -9.31 32.23
CA ARG A 4 -33.95 -8.53 32.78
C ARG A 4 -32.86 -9.52 33.15
N SER A 5 -31.68 -9.37 32.57
CA SER A 5 -30.53 -10.23 32.83
C SER A 5 -29.31 -9.41 33.18
N THR A 6 -28.53 -9.93 34.11
CA THR A 6 -27.14 -9.53 34.35
C THR A 6 -26.27 -10.74 34.05
N PHE A 7 -25.13 -10.53 33.42
CA PHE A 7 -24.22 -11.60 33.05
C PHE A 7 -22.78 -11.16 33.30
N SER A 8 -21.92 -12.15 33.44
CA SER A 8 -20.49 -11.97 33.69
C SER A 8 -19.72 -12.95 32.85
N ASN A 9 -18.68 -12.48 32.17
CA ASN A 9 -17.77 -13.27 31.34
C ASN A 9 -18.49 -14.16 30.32
N LEU A 10 -19.50 -13.60 29.65
CA LEU A 10 -20.17 -14.25 28.52
C LEU A 10 -19.30 -14.06 27.28
N SER A 11 -18.76 -15.16 26.76
CA SER A 11 -18.03 -15.14 25.49
C SER A 11 -18.92 -14.60 24.36
N LEU A 12 -18.44 -13.57 23.65
CA LEU A 12 -19.15 -12.97 22.53
C LEU A 12 -19.28 -13.91 21.33
N GLU A 13 -18.39 -14.90 21.21
CA GLU A 13 -18.52 -15.96 20.20
C GLU A 13 -19.82 -16.77 20.37
N PHE A 14 -20.32 -16.87 21.60
CA PHE A 14 -21.59 -17.53 21.90
C PHE A 14 -22.79 -16.76 21.32
N ILE A 15 -22.68 -15.44 21.13
CA ILE A 15 -23.76 -14.59 20.61
C ILE A 15 -24.11 -14.97 19.16
N HIS A 16 -23.14 -15.47 18.39
CA HIS A 16 -23.35 -15.98 17.02
C HIS A 16 -24.28 -17.20 16.93
N LYS A 17 -24.70 -17.77 18.07
CA LYS A 17 -25.79 -18.76 18.10
C LYS A 17 -27.18 -18.13 17.94
N PHE A 18 -27.29 -16.81 18.14
CA PHE A 18 -28.56 -16.06 18.16
C PHE A 18 -28.63 -14.96 17.11
N ILE A 19 -27.49 -14.48 16.62
CA ILE A 19 -27.42 -13.54 15.49
C ILE A 19 -26.68 -14.20 14.33
N PRO A 20 -26.98 -13.83 13.06
CA PRO A 20 -26.22 -14.35 11.94
C PRO A 20 -24.76 -13.90 11.99
N LYS A 21 -23.86 -14.75 11.50
CA LYS A 21 -22.40 -14.52 11.47
C LYS A 21 -22.00 -13.56 10.34
N PHE A 22 -22.48 -12.32 10.40
CA PHE A 22 -22.11 -11.29 9.43
C PHE A 22 -20.68 -10.76 9.63
N PHE A 23 -20.16 -10.86 10.85
CA PHE A 23 -18.85 -10.40 11.28
C PHE A 23 -18.37 -11.28 12.43
N THR A 24 -17.05 -11.40 12.62
CA THR A 24 -16.51 -12.09 13.79
C THR A 24 -16.72 -11.22 15.04
N LEU A 25 -17.11 -11.83 16.16
CA LEU A 25 -17.17 -11.17 17.46
C LEU A 25 -16.39 -12.01 18.45
N GLY A 26 -15.44 -11.40 19.13
CA GLY A 26 -14.64 -12.04 20.18
C GLY A 26 -14.57 -11.18 21.44
N GLY A 27 -14.10 -11.80 22.52
CA GLY A 27 -14.00 -11.19 23.85
C GLY A 27 -15.06 -11.69 24.82
N ASP A 28 -14.93 -11.25 26.07
CA ASP A 28 -15.76 -11.66 27.19
C ASP A 28 -16.58 -10.47 27.70
N ALA A 29 -17.91 -10.58 27.59
CA ALA A 29 -18.83 -9.52 27.96
C ALA A 29 -19.41 -9.73 29.37
N SER A 30 -19.43 -8.67 30.15
CA SER A 30 -20.14 -8.54 31.41
C SER A 30 -21.08 -7.35 31.34
N GLY A 31 -22.18 -7.36 32.09
CA GLY A 31 -23.07 -6.21 32.13
C GLY A 31 -24.54 -6.57 32.31
N SER A 32 -25.41 -5.69 31.82
CA SER A 32 -26.85 -5.83 31.93
C SER A 32 -27.55 -5.68 30.58
N PHE A 33 -28.57 -6.51 30.40
CA PHE A 33 -29.42 -6.50 29.21
C PHE A 33 -30.88 -6.61 29.64
N HIS A 34 -31.72 -5.70 29.16
CA HIS A 34 -33.13 -5.67 29.50
C HIS A 34 -33.99 -5.71 28.26
N LEU A 35 -34.48 -6.89 27.93
CA LEU A 35 -35.35 -7.17 26.79
C LEU A 35 -36.82 -6.94 27.14
N LYS A 36 -37.55 -6.31 26.24
CA LYS A 36 -38.98 -6.01 26.27
C LYS A 36 -39.56 -6.12 24.86
N GLY A 37 -40.88 -6.00 24.76
CA GLY A 37 -41.59 -6.03 23.48
C GLY A 37 -42.04 -7.43 23.07
N ILE A 38 -42.35 -7.56 21.77
CA ILE A 38 -42.71 -8.81 21.11
C ILE A 38 -41.65 -9.14 20.06
N PRO A 39 -41.46 -10.40 19.64
CA PRO A 39 -40.39 -10.76 18.69
C PRO A 39 -40.37 -9.95 17.38
N LYS A 40 -41.53 -9.41 16.96
CA LYS A 40 -41.66 -8.55 15.75
C LYS A 40 -41.35 -7.07 15.99
N ASN A 41 -41.27 -6.65 17.25
CA ASN A 41 -40.96 -5.31 17.71
C ASN A 41 -40.18 -5.43 19.03
N THR A 42 -38.94 -5.87 18.88
CA THR A 42 -38.01 -6.19 19.95
C THR A 42 -37.48 -4.89 20.51
N GLN A 43 -37.50 -4.72 21.84
CA GLN A 43 -36.96 -3.54 22.49
C GLN A 43 -35.96 -3.97 23.54
N PHE A 44 -34.80 -3.34 23.61
CA PHE A 44 -33.86 -3.63 24.69
C PHE A 44 -33.07 -2.42 25.14
N THR A 45 -32.56 -2.47 26.36
CA THR A 45 -31.50 -1.58 26.83
C THR A 45 -30.29 -2.41 27.20
N TYR A 46 -29.10 -1.89 26.96
CA TYR A 46 -27.85 -2.57 27.26
C TYR A 46 -26.86 -1.64 27.96
N ASP A 47 -26.05 -2.24 28.81
CA ASP A 47 -24.90 -1.65 29.48
C ASP A 47 -23.84 -2.76 29.55
N LEU A 48 -22.78 -2.62 28.76
CA LEU A 48 -21.83 -3.67 28.43
C LEU A 48 -20.41 -3.23 28.76
N ASP A 49 -19.65 -4.15 29.37
CA ASP A 49 -18.20 -4.11 29.56
C ASP A 49 -17.62 -5.37 28.91
N ILE A 50 -16.77 -5.21 27.91
CA ILE A 50 -16.23 -6.30 27.09
C ILE A 50 -14.70 -6.27 27.19
N GLN A 51 -14.13 -7.36 27.70
CA GLN A 51 -12.69 -7.56 27.73
C GLN A 51 -12.22 -8.26 26.46
N ASN A 52 -11.05 -7.86 25.94
CA ASN A 52 -10.47 -8.39 24.70
C ASN A 52 -11.46 -8.39 23.52
N GLY A 53 -12.22 -7.30 23.38
CA GLY A 53 -13.14 -7.10 22.29
C GLY A 53 -12.43 -7.24 20.94
N LEU A 54 -13.07 -7.97 20.04
CA LEU A 54 -12.68 -8.19 18.65
C LEU A 54 -13.91 -7.98 17.78
N PHE A 55 -13.80 -7.13 16.77
CA PHE A 55 -14.80 -6.96 15.72
C PHE A 55 -14.19 -7.27 14.37
N ASP A 56 -14.65 -8.36 13.76
CA ASP A 56 -14.09 -8.96 12.57
C ASP A 56 -12.59 -9.26 12.73
N VAL A 57 -11.71 -8.54 12.03
CA VAL A 57 -10.24 -8.63 12.15
C VAL A 57 -9.63 -7.53 13.01
N ILE A 58 -10.42 -6.55 13.43
CA ILE A 58 -9.95 -5.40 14.19
C ILE A 58 -10.07 -5.77 15.66
N GLU A 59 -8.98 -5.62 16.44
CA GLU A 59 -8.99 -5.86 17.89
C GLU A 59 -9.95 -4.92 18.63
N LEU A 60 -9.64 -3.89 19.41
CA LEU A 60 -10.60 -2.96 20.10
C LEU A 60 -10.32 -2.98 21.61
N GLY A 61 -9.80 -4.09 22.15
CA GLY A 61 -9.30 -4.14 23.52
C GLY A 61 -10.42 -4.11 24.55
N HIS A 62 -10.39 -3.16 25.48
CA HIS A 62 -11.46 -3.00 26.48
C HIS A 62 -12.56 -2.10 25.92
N VAL A 63 -13.77 -2.65 25.73
CA VAL A 63 -14.91 -1.91 25.19
C VAL A 63 -15.98 -1.71 26.25
N THR A 64 -16.44 -0.48 26.42
CA THR A 64 -17.66 -0.17 27.20
C THR A 64 -18.71 0.40 26.27
N ALA A 65 -19.96 -0.04 26.41
CA ALA A 65 -21.04 0.42 25.55
C ALA A 65 -22.38 0.47 26.26
N LYS A 66 -23.12 1.55 26.06
CA LYS A 66 -24.44 1.76 26.64
C LYS A 66 -25.41 2.27 25.58
N GLY A 67 -26.65 1.79 25.65
CA GLY A 67 -27.68 2.25 24.73
C GLY A 67 -28.97 1.47 24.81
N LYS A 68 -29.74 1.59 23.73
CA LYS A 68 -31.06 0.96 23.60
C LYS A 68 -31.40 0.64 22.15
N TYR A 69 -32.35 -0.25 21.98
CA TYR A 69 -33.01 -0.56 20.73
C TYR A 69 -34.51 -0.42 20.92
N ASP A 70 -35.19 0.30 20.03
CA ASP A 70 -36.63 0.60 20.15
C ASP A 70 -37.53 -0.27 19.25
N GLY A 71 -36.94 -1.21 18.51
CA GLY A 71 -37.61 -2.05 17.52
C GLY A 71 -37.35 -1.63 16.08
N ARG A 72 -36.72 -0.47 15.88
CA ARG A 72 -36.37 0.06 14.56
C ARG A 72 -34.94 0.60 14.52
N CYS A 73 -34.50 1.28 15.57
CA CYS A 73 -33.18 1.91 15.61
C CYS A 73 -32.40 1.49 16.85
N LEU A 74 -31.12 1.17 16.65
CA LEU A 74 -30.13 1.00 17.72
C LEU A 74 -29.56 2.36 18.05
N PHE A 75 -29.84 2.85 19.25
CA PHE A 75 -29.25 4.06 19.81
C PHE A 75 -28.06 3.67 20.68
N VAL A 76 -26.88 4.11 20.26
CA VAL A 76 -25.65 4.05 21.02
C VAL A 76 -25.53 5.37 21.78
N GLU A 77 -25.83 5.35 23.08
CA GLU A 77 -25.66 6.53 23.94
C GLU A 77 -24.17 6.87 24.06
N THR A 78 -23.37 5.84 24.34
CA THR A 78 -21.91 5.92 24.39
C THR A 78 -21.32 4.56 24.06
N ALA A 79 -20.28 4.53 23.24
CA ALA A 79 -19.37 3.41 23.09
C ALA A 79 -17.94 3.93 23.19
N GLU A 80 -17.09 3.20 23.90
CA GLU A 80 -15.69 3.53 24.09
C GLU A 80 -14.86 2.26 23.99
N ALA A 81 -13.82 2.27 23.17
CA ALA A 81 -12.85 1.20 23.05
C ALA A 81 -11.47 1.74 23.45
N ILE A 82 -10.83 1.09 24.43
CA ILE A 82 -9.48 1.40 24.90
C ILE A 82 -8.55 0.28 24.44
N ARG A 83 -7.57 0.65 23.63
CA ARG A 83 -6.52 -0.22 23.12
C ARG A 83 -5.18 0.17 23.71
N HIS A 84 -4.17 -0.67 23.51
CA HIS A 84 -2.79 -0.35 23.87
C HIS A 84 -2.22 0.82 23.06
N ASP A 85 -2.76 1.03 21.85
CA ASP A 85 -2.34 2.02 20.86
C ASP A 85 -3.38 3.12 20.64
N GLY A 86 -4.32 3.34 21.57
CA GLY A 86 -5.25 4.46 21.46
C GLY A 86 -6.63 4.24 22.05
N LYS A 87 -7.51 5.19 21.74
CA LYS A 87 -8.89 5.25 22.22
C LYS A 87 -9.84 5.64 21.09
N ILE A 88 -10.96 4.94 21.01
CA ILE A 88 -12.06 5.22 20.07
C ILE A 88 -13.31 5.48 20.88
N THR A 89 -14.06 6.52 20.55
CA THR A 89 -15.36 6.81 21.14
C THR A 89 -16.40 7.01 20.06
N ALA A 90 -17.59 6.44 20.24
CA ALA A 90 -18.67 6.56 19.28
C ALA A 90 -20.03 6.75 19.96
N TYR A 91 -20.96 7.36 19.23
CA TYR A 91 -22.34 7.55 19.64
C TYR A 91 -23.24 7.75 18.42
N GLY A 92 -24.54 7.61 18.61
CA GLY A 92 -25.52 7.92 17.58
C GLY A 92 -26.58 6.85 17.43
N SER A 93 -27.09 6.70 16.21
CA SER A 93 -28.24 5.87 15.90
C SER A 93 -28.05 5.16 14.57
N VAL A 94 -28.38 3.86 14.57
CA VAL A 94 -28.22 2.99 13.39
C VAL A 94 -29.50 2.18 13.19
N PRO A 95 -30.15 2.26 12.02
CA PRO A 95 -31.43 1.60 11.76
C PRO A 95 -31.25 0.13 11.39
N PHE A 96 -30.52 -0.63 12.21
CA PHE A 96 -30.35 -2.07 12.04
C PHE A 96 -31.57 -2.83 12.56
N ASP A 97 -31.99 -3.84 11.81
CA ASP A 97 -33.06 -4.74 12.21
C ASP A 97 -32.53 -5.80 13.20
N PHE A 98 -32.73 -5.56 14.49
CA PHE A 98 -32.46 -6.53 15.56
C PHE A 98 -33.74 -7.20 16.08
N ASN A 99 -34.84 -7.17 15.31
CA ASN A 99 -36.04 -7.89 15.68
C ASN A 99 -35.81 -9.40 15.57
N ILE A 100 -35.94 -10.12 16.70
CA ILE A 100 -35.62 -11.54 16.81
C ILE A 100 -36.39 -12.41 15.80
N SER A 101 -37.62 -12.02 15.45
CA SER A 101 -38.44 -12.76 14.46
C SER A 101 -38.41 -12.17 13.05
N SER A 102 -37.58 -11.17 12.78
CA SER A 102 -37.50 -10.58 11.46
C SER A 102 -36.77 -11.51 10.48
N PRO A 103 -37.30 -11.70 9.25
CA PRO A 103 -36.57 -12.39 8.19
C PRO A 103 -35.35 -11.60 7.70
N ASN A 104 -35.23 -10.31 8.05
CA ASN A 104 -34.16 -9.41 7.63
C ASN A 104 -33.20 -9.06 8.78
N ILE A 105 -33.18 -9.85 9.86
CA ILE A 105 -32.32 -9.59 11.02
C ILE A 105 -30.85 -9.32 10.61
N GLY A 106 -30.29 -8.24 11.12
CA GLY A 106 -28.94 -7.73 10.84
C GLY A 106 -28.78 -6.95 9.53
N ARG A 107 -29.86 -6.64 8.82
CA ARG A 107 -29.86 -5.68 7.70
C ARG A 107 -30.36 -4.31 8.17
N PHE A 108 -30.06 -3.27 7.40
CA PHE A 108 -30.68 -1.96 7.61
C PHE A 108 -32.16 -1.98 7.24
N PHE A 109 -32.97 -1.16 7.92
CA PHE A 109 -34.31 -0.82 7.46
C PHE A 109 -34.21 0.06 6.20
N PRO A 110 -34.76 -0.38 5.06
CA PRO A 110 -34.72 0.42 3.83
C PRO A 110 -35.43 1.76 3.99
N GLY A 111 -34.83 2.82 3.45
CA GLY A 111 -35.32 4.19 3.51
C GLY A 111 -35.16 4.90 4.85
N ASP A 112 -34.64 4.22 5.88
CA ASP A 112 -34.28 4.87 7.14
C ASP A 112 -32.91 5.55 7.03
N SER A 113 -32.67 6.51 7.92
CA SER A 113 -31.40 7.23 8.00
C SER A 113 -30.58 6.74 9.18
N LEU A 114 -29.27 6.74 9.01
CA LEU A 114 -28.33 6.64 10.12
C LEU A 114 -27.85 8.03 10.56
N ASP A 115 -27.38 8.10 11.79
CA ASP A 115 -26.72 9.28 12.34
C ASP A 115 -25.70 8.79 13.38
N PHE A 116 -24.48 8.48 12.95
CA PHE A 116 -23.47 7.82 13.77
C PHE A 116 -22.15 8.57 13.70
N HIS A 117 -21.55 8.82 14.86
CA HIS A 117 -20.34 9.62 14.99
C HIS A 117 -19.29 8.84 15.77
N THR A 118 -18.05 8.93 15.32
CA THR A 118 -16.89 8.37 15.99
C THR A 118 -15.74 9.37 15.99
N THR A 119 -14.96 9.35 17.07
CA THR A 119 -13.68 10.03 17.19
C THR A 119 -12.66 9.04 17.72
N ALA A 120 -11.43 9.13 17.23
CA ALA A 120 -10.34 8.29 17.70
C ALA A 120 -9.06 9.11 17.87
N HIS A 121 -8.28 8.74 18.87
CA HIS A 121 -6.90 9.15 19.03
C HIS A 121 -6.06 7.88 19.08
N MET A 122 -5.20 7.67 18.08
CA MET A 122 -4.51 6.40 17.86
C MET A 122 -3.03 6.60 17.56
N GLU A 123 -2.22 5.65 18.00
CA GLU A 123 -0.80 5.52 17.71
C GLU A 123 -0.52 4.61 16.51
N SER A 124 -1.53 3.85 16.07
CA SER A 124 -1.45 2.97 14.89
C SER A 124 -2.79 2.84 14.17
N LEU A 125 -2.78 2.53 12.86
CA LEU A 125 -3.99 2.26 12.06
C LEU A 125 -4.00 0.81 11.56
N PRO A 126 -4.30 -0.16 12.44
CA PRO A 126 -4.22 -1.59 12.11
C PRO A 126 -5.30 -2.02 11.10
N PHE A 127 -6.29 -1.15 10.85
CA PHE A 127 -7.36 -1.39 9.91
C PHE A 127 -7.03 -0.96 8.48
N LEU A 128 -5.84 -0.43 8.19
CA LEU A 128 -5.45 -0.05 6.83
C LEU A 128 -4.78 -1.18 6.05
N SER A 129 -3.82 -1.89 6.65
CA SER A 129 -3.06 -2.95 5.98
C SER A 129 -3.92 -4.11 5.43
N PRO A 130 -5.05 -4.51 6.05
CA PRO A 130 -5.92 -5.52 5.44
C PRO A 130 -6.53 -5.10 4.10
N TYR A 131 -6.56 -3.80 3.78
CA TYR A 131 -7.17 -3.26 2.56
C TYR A 131 -6.16 -2.66 1.59
N ILE A 132 -4.87 -2.62 1.94
CA ILE A 132 -3.80 -2.06 1.10
C ILE A 132 -2.66 -3.07 1.06
N ALA A 133 -2.59 -3.87 -0.01
CA ALA A 133 -1.74 -5.06 -0.10
C ALA A 133 -0.25 -4.81 0.22
N ASP A 134 0.32 -3.71 -0.29
CA ASP A 134 1.74 -3.38 -0.10
C ASP A 134 2.02 -2.54 1.16
N LEU A 135 1.00 -2.28 1.99
CA LEU A 135 1.14 -1.56 3.25
C LEU A 135 1.26 -2.55 4.41
N ASP A 136 2.40 -2.52 5.10
CA ASP A 136 2.59 -3.30 6.32
C ASP A 136 1.91 -2.61 7.52
N SER A 137 2.31 -1.38 7.82
CA SER A 137 1.76 -0.66 8.97
C SER A 137 1.88 0.86 8.88
N VAL A 138 0.96 1.54 9.57
CA VAL A 138 0.99 3.00 9.78
C VAL A 138 0.98 3.25 11.28
N ARG A 139 1.97 4.01 11.75
CA ARG A 139 2.15 4.39 13.17
C ARG A 139 2.37 5.89 13.29
N GLY A 140 2.04 6.48 14.44
CA GLY A 140 2.18 7.93 14.67
C GLY A 140 1.03 8.49 15.49
N ASP A 141 1.10 9.75 15.88
CA ASP A 141 0.02 10.43 16.60
C ASP A 141 -1.09 10.84 15.63
N MET A 142 -2.26 10.20 15.74
CA MET A 142 -3.36 10.35 14.79
C MET A 142 -4.68 10.67 15.48
N ASP A 143 -5.25 11.83 15.12
CA ASP A 143 -6.59 12.23 15.50
C ASP A 143 -7.54 11.98 14.32
N ILE A 144 -8.62 11.24 14.55
CA ILE A 144 -9.62 10.88 13.54
C ILE A 144 -11.00 11.28 14.03
N SER A 145 -11.81 11.85 13.15
CA SER A 145 -13.25 12.01 13.34
C SER A 145 -14.00 11.56 12.09
N LEU A 146 -15.11 10.85 12.29
CA LEU A 146 -15.96 10.38 11.20
C LEU A 146 -17.43 10.45 11.64
N SER A 147 -18.25 11.00 10.77
CA SER A 147 -19.69 11.11 10.91
C SER A 147 -20.34 10.46 9.70
N LEU A 148 -21.26 9.54 9.95
CA LEU A 148 -22.01 8.80 8.96
C LEU A 148 -23.49 9.21 9.11
N THR A 149 -24.06 9.84 8.09
CA THR A 149 -25.39 10.46 8.18
C THR A 149 -26.23 10.19 6.94
N GLY A 150 -27.56 10.31 7.06
CA GLY A 150 -28.49 10.24 5.94
C GLY A 150 -28.96 8.82 5.62
N PRO A 151 -29.65 8.61 4.49
CA PRO A 151 -30.27 7.33 4.15
C PRO A 151 -29.25 6.21 4.01
N VAL A 152 -29.60 4.99 4.44
CA VAL A 152 -28.70 3.82 4.37
C VAL A 152 -28.30 3.44 2.94
N GLU A 153 -29.11 3.81 1.94
CA GLU A 153 -28.80 3.63 0.52
C GLU A 153 -27.84 4.70 -0.03
N SER A 154 -27.63 5.81 0.69
CA SER A 154 -26.84 6.96 0.22
C SER A 154 -26.12 7.66 1.37
N ILE A 155 -25.42 6.89 2.19
CA ILE A 155 -24.72 7.34 3.40
C ILE A 155 -23.77 8.49 3.05
N GLN A 156 -23.91 9.60 3.78
CA GLN A 156 -23.05 10.77 3.68
C GLN A 156 -21.98 10.70 4.77
N ARG A 157 -20.72 10.68 4.34
CA ARG A 157 -19.56 10.65 5.23
C ARG A 157 -18.93 12.03 5.33
N ARG A 158 -18.64 12.45 6.56
CA ARG A 158 -17.88 13.66 6.88
C ARG A 158 -16.87 13.35 7.96
N GLY A 159 -15.71 13.96 7.91
CA GLY A 159 -14.65 13.60 8.83
C GLY A 159 -13.39 14.42 8.67
N HIS A 160 -12.44 14.14 9.52
CA HIS A 160 -11.13 14.77 9.53
C HIS A 160 -10.13 13.76 10.08
N ILE A 161 -8.97 13.68 9.44
CA ILE A 161 -7.80 12.97 9.95
C ILE A 161 -6.65 13.95 10.03
N ARG A 162 -5.94 13.94 11.15
CA ARG A 162 -4.68 14.65 11.36
C ARG A 162 -3.63 13.64 11.78
N VAL A 163 -2.47 13.71 11.15
CA VAL A 163 -1.32 12.87 11.46
C VAL A 163 -0.16 13.75 11.90
N LYS A 164 0.54 13.34 12.95
CA LYS A 164 1.79 13.96 13.43
C LYS A 164 2.86 12.91 13.67
N ASN A 165 4.07 13.19 13.22
CA ASN A 165 5.24 12.34 13.39
C ASN A 165 4.97 10.87 13.02
N GLY A 166 4.25 10.67 11.91
CA GLY A 166 3.89 9.34 11.45
C GLY A 166 5.03 8.60 10.78
N ARG A 167 4.89 7.29 10.70
CA ARG A 167 5.75 6.34 10.02
C ARG A 167 4.90 5.37 9.22
N ILE A 168 5.20 5.23 7.94
CA ILE A 168 4.52 4.33 7.01
C ILE A 168 5.53 3.27 6.57
N TYR A 169 5.21 2.01 6.87
CA TYR A 169 5.99 0.84 6.49
C TYR A 169 5.30 0.16 5.31
N THR A 170 6.05 -0.08 4.24
CA THR A 170 5.55 -0.77 3.04
C THR A 170 6.38 -2.02 2.77
N LEU A 171 5.85 -2.90 1.92
CA LEU A 171 6.55 -4.09 1.44
C LEU A 171 7.46 -3.80 0.23
N LEU A 172 7.60 -2.53 -0.16
CA LEU A 172 8.32 -2.13 -1.38
C LEU A 172 9.76 -1.66 -1.09
N VAL A 173 9.96 -0.95 0.02
CA VAL A 173 11.23 -0.31 0.39
C VAL A 173 11.64 -0.65 1.81
N SER A 174 12.94 -0.70 2.08
CA SER A 174 13.50 -1.16 3.36
C SER A 174 13.28 -0.20 4.52
N ASP A 175 13.30 1.10 4.25
CA ASP A 175 13.15 2.14 5.26
C ASP A 175 11.74 2.75 5.15
N PRO A 176 11.08 3.02 6.29
CA PRO A 176 9.76 3.63 6.28
C PRO A 176 9.82 5.07 5.78
N ALA A 177 8.70 5.54 5.22
CA ALA A 177 8.48 6.98 5.14
C ALA A 177 8.22 7.50 6.56
N THR A 178 9.02 8.45 7.03
CA THR A 178 9.00 8.99 8.39
C THR A 178 8.56 10.45 8.41
N SER A 179 8.40 11.02 9.61
CA SER A 179 8.02 12.41 9.81
C SER A 179 6.74 12.75 9.04
N VAL A 180 5.80 11.80 8.97
CA VAL A 180 4.55 11.98 8.23
C VAL A 180 3.69 12.97 8.99
N GLU A 181 3.33 14.07 8.34
CA GLU A 181 2.52 15.13 8.93
C GLU A 181 1.54 15.69 7.92
N GLY A 182 0.32 15.94 8.36
CA GLY A 182 -0.67 16.61 7.53
C GLY A 182 -2.10 16.32 7.97
N GLU A 183 -3.04 16.81 7.17
CA GLU A 183 -4.46 16.68 7.45
C GLU A 183 -5.23 16.37 6.17
N ALA A 184 -6.32 15.62 6.34
CA ALA A 184 -7.28 15.39 5.28
C ALA A 184 -8.71 15.55 5.80
N TYR A 185 -9.58 16.09 4.96
CA TYR A 185 -10.95 16.45 5.32
C TYR A 185 -11.93 15.72 4.42
N MET A 186 -12.87 15.01 5.02
CA MET A 186 -13.92 14.31 4.31
C MET A 186 -15.20 15.15 4.32
N ASN A 187 -15.73 15.42 3.14
CA ASN A 187 -17.01 16.10 2.97
C ASN A 187 -17.82 15.42 1.86
N HIS A 188 -19.04 14.98 2.19
CA HIS A 188 -19.93 14.27 1.26
C HIS A 188 -19.21 13.13 0.52
N ASN A 189 -18.63 12.20 1.28
CA ASN A 189 -17.89 11.03 0.78
C ASN A 189 -16.57 11.32 0.06
N GLN A 190 -16.20 12.58 -0.19
CA GLN A 190 -14.89 12.89 -0.76
C GLN A 190 -13.90 13.29 0.34
N LEU A 191 -12.83 12.52 0.51
CA LEU A 191 -11.68 12.89 1.34
C LEU A 191 -10.70 13.71 0.52
N VAL A 192 -10.44 14.95 0.92
CA VAL A 192 -9.47 15.84 0.28
C VAL A 192 -8.21 15.89 1.13
N ILE A 193 -7.07 15.56 0.51
CA ILE A 193 -5.73 15.67 1.08
C ILE A 193 -5.10 16.92 0.47
N GLN A 194 -4.91 17.95 1.28
CA GLN A 194 -4.33 19.21 0.79
C GLN A 194 -2.82 19.07 0.57
N ASP A 195 -2.09 18.70 1.62
CA ASP A 195 -0.65 18.50 1.61
C ASP A 195 -0.29 17.60 2.81
N MET A 196 -0.03 16.32 2.55
CA MET A 196 0.61 15.42 3.51
C MET A 196 2.09 15.31 3.18
N LYS A 197 2.93 15.59 4.16
CA LYS A 197 4.38 15.62 3.98
C LYS A 197 5.03 14.45 4.65
N ALA A 198 6.09 13.93 4.05
CA ALA A 198 6.86 12.84 4.60
C ALA A 198 8.34 12.97 4.22
N THR A 199 9.18 12.24 4.95
CA THR A 199 10.59 12.02 4.62
C THR A 199 10.77 10.56 4.23
N LEU A 200 11.27 10.29 3.03
CA LEU A 200 11.80 8.97 2.67
C LEU A 200 13.30 9.11 2.42
N HIS A 201 14.06 8.41 3.26
CA HIS A 201 15.52 8.44 3.30
C HIS A 201 16.06 7.07 3.68
N HIS A 202 16.95 6.54 2.85
CA HIS A 202 17.72 5.34 3.15
C HIS A 202 18.93 5.69 4.03
N SER A 203 18.82 5.40 5.33
CA SER A 203 19.79 5.81 6.35
C SER A 203 21.19 5.22 6.19
N ASN A 204 21.28 4.00 5.66
CA ASN A 204 22.55 3.30 5.40
C ASN A 204 23.15 3.60 4.01
N GLY A 205 22.58 4.56 3.29
CA GLY A 205 23.05 4.98 1.97
C GLY A 205 24.13 6.06 2.03
N LYS A 206 24.66 6.40 0.84
CA LYS A 206 25.60 7.53 0.66
C LYS A 206 24.91 8.91 0.65
N TYR A 207 23.59 8.95 0.66
CA TYR A 207 22.80 10.18 0.50
C TYR A 207 22.57 10.88 1.83
N PRO A 208 22.78 12.21 1.91
CA PRO A 208 22.54 12.95 3.13
C PRO A 208 21.06 12.92 3.52
N GLU A 209 20.79 12.90 4.82
CA GLU A 209 19.42 13.03 5.32
C GLU A 209 18.85 14.40 4.91
N PRO A 210 17.63 14.45 4.34
CA PRO A 210 17.04 15.70 3.92
C PRO A 210 16.67 16.56 5.14
N LYS A 211 17.02 17.85 5.09
CA LYS A 211 16.77 18.80 6.19
C LYS A 211 15.29 19.08 6.46
N LYS A 212 14.41 18.69 5.53
CA LYS A 212 12.96 18.86 5.57
C LYS A 212 12.35 17.64 4.90
N GLN A 213 11.05 17.42 5.16
CA GLN A 213 10.24 16.46 4.41
C GLN A 213 10.44 16.66 2.91
N ASN A 214 10.71 15.56 2.22
CA ASN A 214 11.10 15.52 0.82
C ASN A 214 10.05 14.86 -0.07
N ILE A 215 8.90 14.47 0.50
CA ILE A 215 7.71 13.97 -0.19
C ILE A 215 6.49 14.81 0.19
N THR A 216 5.63 15.05 -0.78
CA THR A 216 4.29 15.64 -0.61
C THR A 216 3.25 14.79 -1.32
N LEU A 217 2.14 14.49 -0.65
CA LEU A 217 0.96 13.81 -1.17
C LEU A 217 -0.22 14.79 -1.12
N SER A 218 -0.94 14.89 -2.24
CA SER A 218 -2.14 15.72 -2.36
C SER A 218 -3.18 15.05 -3.25
N GLY A 219 -4.41 15.56 -3.27
CA GLY A 219 -5.47 15.05 -4.14
C GLY A 219 -6.72 14.67 -3.36
N PHE A 220 -7.53 13.76 -3.89
CA PHE A 220 -8.74 13.30 -3.22
C PHE A 220 -9.00 11.80 -3.39
N MET A 221 -9.85 11.29 -2.51
CA MET A 221 -10.40 9.94 -2.58
C MET A 221 -11.94 9.99 -2.46
N ASP A 222 -12.65 9.27 -3.32
CA ASP A 222 -14.12 9.13 -3.30
C ASP A 222 -14.54 7.85 -2.58
N PHE A 223 -15.10 8.00 -1.38
CA PHE A 223 -15.61 6.93 -0.51
C PHE A 223 -17.12 6.68 -0.68
N THR A 224 -17.71 6.99 -1.84
CA THR A 224 -19.08 6.58 -2.15
C THR A 224 -19.22 5.06 -1.98
N HIS A 225 -18.21 4.31 -2.40
CA HIS A 225 -17.99 2.90 -2.05
C HIS A 225 -16.86 2.82 -1.03
N PHE A 226 -17.19 2.57 0.24
CA PHE A 226 -16.24 2.74 1.35
C PHE A 226 -15.01 1.83 1.27
N PHE A 227 -15.20 0.58 0.85
CA PHE A 227 -14.13 -0.42 0.72
C PHE A 227 -13.52 -0.49 -0.68
N GLU A 228 -14.03 0.31 -1.63
CA GLU A 228 -13.55 0.41 -3.01
C GLU A 228 -13.49 1.90 -3.41
N PRO A 229 -12.65 2.71 -2.71
CA PRO A 229 -12.62 4.14 -2.97
C PRO A 229 -12.06 4.44 -4.37
N GLY A 230 -12.54 5.53 -4.97
CA GLY A 230 -11.90 6.09 -6.17
C GLY A 230 -10.74 6.99 -5.77
N TYR A 231 -9.60 6.87 -6.45
CA TYR A 231 -8.39 7.63 -6.18
C TYR A 231 -8.17 8.70 -7.26
N ASP A 232 -7.69 9.86 -6.84
CA ASP A 232 -7.07 10.90 -7.67
C ASP A 232 -6.03 11.62 -6.81
N LEU A 233 -4.87 10.98 -6.68
CA LEU A 233 -3.78 11.41 -5.81
C LEU A 233 -2.55 11.78 -6.63
N HIS A 234 -1.78 12.73 -6.10
CA HIS A 234 -0.52 13.18 -6.66
C HIS A 234 0.57 13.14 -5.59
N VAL A 235 1.62 12.37 -5.85
CA VAL A 235 2.83 12.27 -5.04
C VAL A 235 3.95 13.00 -5.76
N LYS A 236 4.57 13.96 -5.06
CA LYS A 236 5.81 14.59 -5.49
C LYS A 236 6.90 14.31 -4.48
N GLY A 237 8.10 14.05 -4.98
CA GLY A 237 9.28 13.81 -4.18
C GLY A 237 10.48 14.54 -4.76
N LYS A 238 11.36 15.04 -3.91
CA LYS A 238 12.63 15.62 -4.34
C LYS A 238 13.77 14.97 -3.59
N GLU A 239 14.78 14.46 -4.29
CA GLU A 239 15.96 13.85 -3.67
C GLU A 239 15.57 12.75 -2.66
N VAL A 240 14.53 11.98 -2.98
CA VAL A 240 14.05 10.85 -2.20
C VAL A 240 15.04 9.71 -2.31
N SER A 241 15.54 9.19 -1.20
CA SER A 241 16.44 8.03 -1.22
C SER A 241 15.79 6.80 -0.62
N PHE A 242 15.99 5.66 -1.27
CA PHE A 242 15.37 4.40 -0.90
C PHE A 242 16.25 3.22 -1.28
N LYS A 243 16.01 2.10 -0.61
CA LYS A 243 16.46 0.77 -1.05
C LYS A 243 15.23 -0.12 -1.21
N THR A 244 15.13 -0.81 -2.33
CA THR A 244 14.00 -1.73 -2.59
C THR A 244 14.17 -3.03 -1.81
N LEU A 245 13.05 -3.68 -1.47
CA LEU A 245 13.06 -4.95 -0.74
C LEU A 245 13.25 -6.18 -1.66
N TYR A 246 12.65 -6.17 -2.85
CA TYR A 246 12.64 -7.31 -3.77
C TYR A 246 13.84 -7.36 -4.72
N MET A 247 14.40 -6.22 -5.06
CA MET A 247 15.61 -6.09 -5.88
C MET A 247 16.67 -5.37 -5.06
N ASP A 248 17.95 -5.61 -5.33
CA ASP A 248 19.03 -4.88 -4.66
C ASP A 248 19.31 -3.56 -5.40
N ILE A 249 18.34 -2.65 -5.32
CA ILE A 249 18.42 -1.31 -5.87
C ILE A 249 18.48 -0.32 -4.72
N THR A 250 19.50 0.54 -4.73
CA THR A 250 19.61 1.69 -3.84
C THR A 250 19.72 2.95 -4.68
N ALA A 251 18.76 3.87 -4.55
CA ALA A 251 18.67 5.03 -5.44
C ALA A 251 18.31 6.32 -4.70
N GLN A 252 18.63 7.44 -5.35
CA GLN A 252 18.09 8.76 -5.06
C GLN A 252 17.37 9.30 -6.28
N SER A 253 16.11 9.71 -6.12
CA SER A 253 15.24 10.10 -7.23
C SER A 253 14.36 11.31 -6.90
N ASN A 254 13.93 12.03 -7.94
CA ASN A 254 12.78 12.93 -7.88
C ASN A 254 11.54 12.16 -8.36
N LEU A 255 10.40 12.37 -7.70
CA LEU A 255 9.15 11.66 -7.98
C LEU A 255 8.10 12.68 -8.44
N ASP A 256 7.35 12.33 -9.48
CA ASP A 256 6.11 13.00 -9.88
C ASP A 256 5.15 11.92 -10.40
N VAL A 257 4.31 11.40 -9.50
CA VAL A 257 3.51 10.18 -9.72
C VAL A 257 2.06 10.42 -9.32
N THR A 258 1.12 10.01 -10.15
CA THR A 258 -0.31 10.01 -9.86
C THR A 258 -0.81 8.61 -9.54
N ILE A 259 -1.83 8.54 -8.69
CA ILE A 259 -2.55 7.30 -8.35
C ILE A 259 -4.02 7.57 -8.61
N THR A 260 -4.58 6.91 -9.63
CA THR A 260 -5.92 7.22 -10.16
C THR A 260 -6.76 5.98 -10.40
N GLY A 261 -8.08 6.09 -10.31
CA GLY A 261 -9.01 5.02 -10.63
C GLY A 261 -9.66 4.36 -9.41
N ARG A 262 -10.43 3.29 -9.63
CA ARG A 262 -11.20 2.59 -8.58
C ARG A 262 -11.04 1.08 -8.75
N ASP A 263 -11.72 0.53 -9.76
CA ASP A 263 -11.66 -0.90 -10.08
C ASP A 263 -10.29 -1.28 -10.62
N THR A 264 -9.70 -0.39 -11.42
CA THR A 264 -8.29 -0.41 -11.79
C THR A 264 -7.61 0.81 -11.20
N ILE A 265 -6.65 0.59 -10.29
CA ILE A 265 -5.82 1.65 -9.72
C ILE A 265 -4.56 1.77 -10.57
N THR A 266 -4.42 2.89 -11.26
CA THR A 266 -3.28 3.20 -12.11
C THR A 266 -2.29 4.10 -11.36
N ILE A 267 -1.06 3.63 -11.22
CA ILE A 267 0.09 4.39 -10.73
C ILE A 267 0.92 4.80 -11.95
N ALA A 268 0.94 6.09 -12.26
CA ALA A 268 1.57 6.60 -13.47
C ALA A 268 2.42 7.83 -13.20
N GLY A 269 3.53 8.00 -13.93
CA GLY A 269 4.34 9.21 -13.84
C GLY A 269 5.83 8.94 -13.96
N THR A 270 6.62 9.78 -13.32
CA THR A 270 8.08 9.79 -13.49
C THR A 270 8.80 9.54 -12.17
N ILE A 271 9.77 8.63 -12.21
CA ILE A 271 10.79 8.43 -11.17
C ILE A 271 12.13 8.83 -11.79
N GLU A 272 12.47 10.11 -11.70
CA GLU A 272 13.71 10.64 -12.25
C GLU A 272 14.88 10.26 -11.35
N THR A 273 15.78 9.41 -11.85
CA THR A 273 16.90 8.87 -11.08
C THR A 273 18.08 9.84 -11.15
N LEU A 274 18.50 10.33 -9.98
CA LEU A 274 19.66 11.21 -9.82
C LEU A 274 20.92 10.40 -9.57
N ASP A 275 20.81 9.29 -8.85
CA ASP A 275 21.88 8.34 -8.63
C ASP A 275 21.27 6.97 -8.28
N ALA A 276 21.86 5.89 -8.77
CA ALA A 276 21.43 4.54 -8.40
C ALA A 276 22.60 3.56 -8.39
N ASN A 277 22.52 2.58 -7.49
CA ASN A 277 23.28 1.34 -7.54
C ASN A 277 22.27 0.20 -7.70
N ILE A 278 22.44 -0.61 -8.74
CA ILE A 278 21.56 -1.71 -9.09
C ILE A 278 22.42 -2.96 -9.12
N PHE A 279 22.08 -3.94 -8.29
CA PHE A 279 22.65 -5.28 -8.37
C PHE A 279 21.57 -6.27 -8.82
N TYR A 280 21.80 -6.93 -9.96
CA TYR A 280 20.84 -7.88 -10.52
C TYR A 280 21.54 -9.02 -11.28
N GLU A 281 21.52 -10.21 -10.71
CA GLU A 281 22.11 -11.40 -11.35
C GLU A 281 21.21 -11.92 -12.46
N PHE A 282 21.79 -12.26 -13.61
CA PHE A 282 21.08 -12.92 -14.70
C PHE A 282 20.87 -14.39 -14.35
N ALA A 283 19.88 -14.69 -13.51
CA ALA A 283 19.48 -16.07 -13.19
C ALA A 283 18.26 -16.48 -14.01
N THR A 284 18.24 -17.73 -14.48
CA THR A 284 17.15 -18.35 -15.28
C THR A 284 15.97 -18.85 -14.45
N GLU A 285 15.88 -18.51 -13.17
CA GLU A 285 14.77 -18.97 -12.31
C GLU A 285 13.87 -17.79 -11.96
N ASP A 286 12.86 -17.59 -12.81
CA ASP A 286 11.63 -16.94 -12.38
C ASP A 286 11.04 -17.79 -11.25
N VAL A 287 11.20 -17.31 -10.03
CA VAL A 287 10.39 -17.79 -8.91
C VAL A 287 8.97 -17.39 -9.25
N GLY A 288 8.21 -18.35 -9.77
CA GLY A 288 6.80 -18.19 -10.08
C GLY A 288 6.10 -17.56 -8.88
N THR A 289 5.65 -16.33 -9.04
CA THR A 289 4.79 -15.70 -8.04
C THR A 289 3.48 -16.48 -8.06
N ALA A 290 3.11 -17.02 -6.90
CA ALA A 290 1.80 -17.63 -6.74
C ALA A 290 0.76 -16.59 -7.19
N LEU A 291 -0.12 -16.98 -8.11
CA LEU A 291 -1.30 -16.19 -8.45
C LEU A 291 -2.06 -15.95 -7.15
N SER A 292 -2.05 -14.71 -6.67
CA SER A 292 -2.93 -14.30 -5.59
C SER A 292 -4.36 -14.48 -6.06
N GLU A 293 -5.23 -14.95 -5.16
CA GLU A 293 -6.67 -15.01 -5.39
C GLU A 293 -7.17 -13.66 -5.91
N GLU A 294 -8.13 -13.70 -6.85
CA GLU A 294 -8.72 -12.54 -7.51
C GLU A 294 -9.11 -11.47 -6.49
N THR A 295 -8.26 -10.46 -6.31
CA THR A 295 -8.66 -9.22 -5.66
C THR A 295 -9.58 -8.47 -6.62
N SER A 296 -10.69 -7.93 -6.11
CA SER A 296 -11.63 -7.14 -6.94
C SER A 296 -10.97 -5.93 -7.61
N THR A 297 -9.85 -5.46 -7.08
CA THR A 297 -9.07 -4.33 -7.59
C THR A 297 -7.88 -4.82 -8.42
N VAL A 298 -7.71 -4.23 -9.61
CA VAL A 298 -6.56 -4.46 -10.51
C VAL A 298 -5.56 -3.31 -10.39
N MET A 299 -4.28 -3.62 -10.17
CA MET A 299 -3.22 -2.60 -10.18
C MET A 299 -2.65 -2.43 -11.59
N ALA A 300 -2.43 -1.18 -12.01
CA ALA A 300 -1.78 -0.85 -13.27
C ALA A 300 -0.61 0.12 -13.02
N TYR A 301 0.50 -0.08 -13.71
CA TYR A 301 1.71 0.74 -13.60
C TYR A 301 2.09 1.29 -14.97
N GLN A 302 2.46 2.57 -15.01
CA GLN A 302 2.97 3.28 -16.19
C GLN A 302 4.04 4.27 -15.75
N ILE A 303 5.27 3.79 -15.57
CA ILE A 303 6.34 4.54 -14.92
C ILE A 303 7.45 4.83 -15.92
N ASN A 304 7.81 6.10 -16.06
CA ASN A 304 8.99 6.52 -16.81
C ASN A 304 10.14 6.80 -15.83
N ILE A 305 11.33 6.32 -16.15
CA ILE A 305 12.51 6.34 -15.30
C ILE A 305 13.69 6.91 -16.10
N PRO A 306 13.75 8.25 -16.27
CA PRO A 306 14.93 8.88 -16.84
C PRO A 306 16.09 8.86 -15.83
N ILE A 307 17.27 8.43 -16.28
CA ILE A 307 18.52 8.44 -15.51
C ILE A 307 19.26 9.72 -15.86
N ARG A 308 19.22 10.71 -14.95
CA ARG A 308 19.80 12.05 -15.17
C ARG A 308 21.20 12.22 -14.60
N GLY A 309 21.56 11.44 -13.57
CA GLY A 309 22.92 11.39 -13.04
C GLY A 309 23.59 10.06 -13.39
N THR A 310 24.19 9.41 -12.40
CA THR A 310 24.94 8.16 -12.60
C THR A 310 24.16 6.98 -12.05
N ALA A 311 23.91 5.96 -12.86
CA ALA A 311 23.45 4.66 -12.39
C ALA A 311 24.57 3.63 -12.57
N LEU A 312 24.91 2.92 -11.50
CA LEU A 312 25.86 1.82 -11.50
C LEU A 312 25.08 0.51 -11.56
N PHE A 313 25.21 -0.23 -12.65
CA PHE A 313 24.66 -1.57 -12.82
C PHE A 313 25.76 -2.61 -12.56
N GLN A 314 25.47 -3.57 -11.68
CA GLN A 314 26.40 -4.62 -11.30
C GLN A 314 25.73 -5.99 -11.27
N ASN A 315 26.49 -7.00 -11.68
CA ASN A 315 26.21 -8.41 -11.40
C ASN A 315 27.53 -9.19 -11.39
N SER A 316 27.48 -10.52 -11.41
CA SER A 316 28.71 -11.32 -11.37
C SER A 316 29.59 -11.21 -12.63
N GLN A 317 29.06 -10.71 -13.75
CA GLN A 317 29.77 -10.59 -15.03
C GLN A 317 29.95 -9.15 -15.52
N ILE A 318 29.20 -8.18 -15.02
CA ILE A 318 29.14 -6.80 -15.53
C ILE A 318 29.28 -5.83 -14.36
N ASP A 319 30.10 -4.81 -14.56
CA ASP A 319 30.15 -3.60 -13.73
C ASP A 319 30.14 -2.40 -14.68
N ALA A 320 29.05 -1.62 -14.70
CA ALA A 320 28.81 -0.62 -15.74
C ALA A 320 28.15 0.65 -15.20
N ASN A 321 28.67 1.80 -15.63
CA ASN A 321 27.99 3.08 -15.47
C ASN A 321 27.04 3.28 -16.65
N VAL A 322 25.77 3.53 -16.34
CA VAL A 322 24.71 3.65 -17.34
C VAL A 322 23.93 4.95 -17.20
N THR A 323 23.43 5.43 -18.34
CA THR A 323 22.49 6.56 -18.46
C THR A 323 21.36 6.19 -19.40
N GLY A 324 20.38 7.06 -19.60
CA GLY A 324 19.28 6.84 -20.54
C GLY A 324 17.90 6.96 -19.92
N GLU A 325 16.92 6.28 -20.49
CA GLU A 325 15.53 6.32 -20.07
C GLU A 325 14.89 4.94 -20.18
N LEU A 326 14.26 4.48 -19.11
CA LEU A 326 13.50 3.25 -19.07
C LEU A 326 12.01 3.57 -18.87
N SER A 327 11.11 2.86 -19.54
CA SER A 327 9.68 2.86 -19.24
C SER A 327 9.26 1.48 -18.77
N LEU A 328 8.40 1.44 -17.74
CA LEU A 328 7.83 0.22 -17.18
C LEU A 328 6.31 0.29 -17.28
N SER A 329 5.69 -0.75 -17.82
CA SER A 329 4.24 -0.91 -17.76
C SER A 329 3.80 -2.31 -17.38
N LYS A 330 2.76 -2.40 -16.56
CA LYS A 330 2.17 -3.66 -16.11
C LYS A 330 0.70 -3.48 -15.77
N ILE A 331 -0.14 -4.45 -16.10
CA ILE A 331 -1.55 -4.46 -15.70
C ILE A 331 -1.89 -5.80 -15.02
N GLY A 332 -2.41 -5.71 -13.79
CA GLY A 332 -2.76 -6.87 -12.97
C GLY A 332 -1.57 -7.82 -12.78
N HIS A 333 -1.79 -9.08 -13.11
CA HIS A 333 -0.78 -10.15 -13.03
C HIS A 333 -0.08 -10.43 -14.36
N GLN A 334 -0.24 -9.58 -15.37
CA GLN A 334 0.51 -9.71 -16.62
C GLN A 334 2.01 -9.52 -16.37
N GLU A 335 2.82 -10.03 -17.31
CA GLU A 335 4.25 -9.73 -17.35
C GLU A 335 4.47 -8.21 -17.47
N MET A 336 5.61 -7.76 -16.96
CA MET A 336 6.00 -6.36 -17.03
C MET A 336 6.66 -6.09 -18.37
N ASP A 337 6.17 -5.07 -19.07
CA ASP A 337 6.78 -4.57 -20.30
C ASP A 337 7.85 -3.53 -19.96
N PHE A 338 8.98 -3.62 -20.66
CA PHE A 338 10.09 -2.69 -20.55
C PHE A 338 10.28 -1.96 -21.87
N GLY A 339 10.47 -0.65 -21.83
CA GLY A 339 10.74 0.19 -22.99
C GLY A 339 11.87 1.17 -22.74
N GLY A 340 12.36 1.80 -23.82
CA GLY A 340 13.36 2.85 -23.75
C GLY A 340 14.76 2.38 -24.12
N GLU A 341 15.75 3.20 -23.78
CA GLU A 341 17.15 3.06 -24.20
C GLU A 341 18.07 3.38 -23.03
N ILE A 342 19.04 2.49 -22.79
CA ILE A 342 20.08 2.62 -21.79
C ILE A 342 21.43 2.68 -22.51
N PHE A 343 22.24 3.68 -22.18
CA PHE A 343 23.58 3.84 -22.70
C PHE A 343 24.60 3.41 -21.66
N VAL A 344 25.54 2.57 -22.07
CA VAL A 344 26.69 2.19 -21.25
C VAL A 344 27.83 3.16 -21.57
N GLU A 345 28.24 3.94 -20.59
CA GLU A 345 29.24 5.00 -20.76
C GLU A 345 30.66 4.51 -20.48
N ASP A 346 30.80 3.64 -19.47
CA ASP A 346 32.06 3.00 -19.09
C ASP A 346 31.75 1.77 -18.23
N GLY A 347 32.70 0.84 -18.15
CA GLY A 347 32.57 -0.35 -17.32
C GLY A 347 33.53 -1.47 -17.68
N SER A 348 33.24 -2.64 -17.13
CA SER A 348 33.95 -3.88 -17.41
C SER A 348 33.03 -5.07 -17.50
N VAL A 349 33.44 -6.03 -18.34
CA VAL A 349 32.84 -7.36 -18.45
C VAL A 349 33.87 -8.37 -18.00
N PHE A 350 33.47 -9.24 -17.08
CA PHE A 350 34.24 -10.36 -16.59
C PHE A 350 33.87 -11.59 -17.42
N SER A 351 34.81 -12.08 -18.23
CA SER A 351 34.63 -13.26 -19.07
C SER A 351 35.74 -14.26 -18.78
N TYR A 352 35.37 -15.43 -18.27
CA TYR A 352 36.29 -16.51 -17.87
C TYR A 352 37.42 -16.06 -16.94
N LYS A 353 38.61 -15.78 -17.48
CA LYS A 353 39.83 -15.40 -16.75
C LYS A 353 40.25 -13.95 -16.98
N ASP A 354 39.60 -13.27 -17.92
CA ASP A 354 40.02 -11.97 -18.40
C ASP A 354 38.98 -10.91 -18.03
N ILE A 355 39.47 -9.68 -17.90
CA ILE A 355 38.66 -8.50 -17.62
C ILE A 355 38.72 -7.63 -18.86
N PHE A 356 37.58 -7.51 -19.53
CA PHE A 356 37.39 -6.56 -20.62
C PHE A 356 36.96 -5.23 -20.01
N LYS A 357 37.65 -4.14 -20.36
CA LYS A 357 37.45 -2.78 -19.83
C LYS A 357 36.94 -1.86 -20.92
N GLY A 358 36.48 -0.66 -20.52
CA GLY A 358 35.96 0.34 -21.44
C GLY A 358 34.68 -0.14 -22.13
N LEU A 359 33.85 -0.88 -21.37
CA LEU A 359 32.53 -1.30 -21.83
C LEU A 359 31.70 -0.07 -22.18
N GLN A 360 31.23 -0.02 -23.42
CA GLN A 360 30.45 1.10 -23.95
C GLN A 360 29.48 0.60 -25.01
N GLY A 361 28.36 1.29 -25.19
CA GLY A 361 27.34 0.92 -26.18
C GLY A 361 25.94 1.24 -25.69
N TYR A 362 24.95 0.49 -26.14
CA TYR A 362 23.57 0.71 -25.72
C TYR A 362 22.77 -0.58 -25.62
N VAL A 363 21.70 -0.51 -24.83
CA VAL A 363 20.68 -1.53 -24.66
C VAL A 363 19.33 -0.87 -24.91
N SER A 364 18.48 -1.49 -25.72
CA SER A 364 17.16 -0.98 -26.06
C SER A 364 16.07 -2.00 -25.75
N PHE A 365 14.87 -1.52 -25.43
CA PHE A 365 13.73 -2.36 -25.07
C PHE A 365 12.51 -2.00 -25.93
N ASP A 366 11.73 -3.01 -26.35
CA ASP A 366 10.70 -2.86 -27.37
C ASP A 366 9.26 -2.75 -26.83
N ASN A 367 9.08 -2.59 -25.51
CA ASN A 367 7.81 -2.62 -24.79
C ASN A 367 7.05 -3.96 -24.89
N LYS A 368 7.76 -5.09 -24.98
CA LYS A 368 7.13 -6.42 -24.94
C LYS A 368 7.91 -7.35 -24.01
N GLY A 369 7.44 -7.48 -22.77
CA GLY A 369 8.13 -8.22 -21.74
C GLY A 369 9.56 -7.71 -21.51
N PHE A 370 10.43 -8.58 -21.00
CA PHE A 370 11.85 -8.31 -20.85
C PHE A 370 12.64 -8.86 -22.05
N ASN A 371 12.66 -8.11 -23.15
CA ASN A 371 13.36 -8.47 -24.39
C ASN A 371 14.38 -7.39 -24.81
N PRO A 372 15.52 -7.24 -24.10
CA PRO A 372 16.51 -6.25 -24.46
C PRO A 372 17.25 -6.65 -25.74
N PHE A 373 17.48 -5.68 -26.62
CA PHE A 373 18.51 -5.74 -27.65
C PHE A 373 19.77 -5.04 -27.13
N ILE A 374 20.90 -5.72 -27.20
CA ILE A 374 22.19 -5.30 -26.67
C ILE A 374 23.14 -5.08 -27.84
N ASP A 375 23.89 -3.97 -27.85
CA ASP A 375 25.05 -3.75 -28.73
C ASP A 375 26.11 -2.97 -27.94
N VAL A 376 27.07 -3.73 -27.39
CA VAL A 376 28.12 -3.20 -26.52
C VAL A 376 29.48 -3.74 -26.90
N ASN A 377 30.51 -2.96 -26.60
CA ASN A 377 31.89 -3.29 -26.92
C ASN A 377 32.82 -2.93 -25.76
N ALA A 378 33.82 -3.77 -25.55
CA ALA A 378 34.86 -3.63 -24.53
C ALA A 378 36.19 -4.17 -25.07
N TYR A 379 37.29 -4.02 -24.35
CA TYR A 379 38.59 -4.52 -24.79
C TYR A 379 39.45 -5.04 -23.64
N THR A 380 40.39 -5.93 -23.94
CA THR A 380 41.45 -6.36 -23.02
C THR A 380 42.81 -6.37 -23.69
N MET A 381 43.88 -6.48 -22.90
CA MET A 381 45.26 -6.55 -23.39
C MET A 381 45.88 -7.89 -22.96
N ILE A 382 46.30 -8.71 -23.92
CA ILE A 382 46.99 -9.99 -23.68
C ILE A 382 48.34 -9.93 -24.41
N ASP A 383 49.45 -10.08 -23.68
CA ASP A 383 50.81 -10.06 -24.24
C ASP A 383 51.08 -8.87 -25.20
N ASP A 384 50.67 -7.66 -24.79
CA ASP A 384 50.73 -6.40 -25.56
C ASP A 384 49.83 -6.35 -26.82
N GLU A 385 48.95 -7.32 -27.02
CA GLU A 385 47.92 -7.33 -28.06
C GLU A 385 46.56 -6.91 -27.53
N ARG A 386 45.88 -6.00 -28.26
CA ARG A 386 44.51 -5.59 -27.97
C ARG A 386 43.53 -6.62 -28.54
N ILE A 387 42.65 -7.10 -27.68
CA ILE A 387 41.51 -7.95 -28.05
C ILE A 387 40.24 -7.17 -27.78
N ASP A 388 39.48 -6.90 -28.83
CA ASP A 388 38.18 -6.25 -28.77
C ASP A 388 37.08 -7.31 -28.63
N LEU A 389 36.14 -7.06 -27.73
CA LEU A 389 34.94 -7.84 -27.48
C LEU A 389 33.74 -7.03 -27.94
N ARG A 390 32.89 -7.62 -28.79
CA ARG A 390 31.56 -7.09 -29.10
C ARG A 390 30.50 -8.10 -28.71
N ILE A 391 29.49 -7.63 -28.01
CA ILE A 391 28.30 -8.40 -27.64
C ILE A 391 27.12 -7.73 -28.33
N ILE A 392 26.48 -8.44 -29.24
CA ILE A 392 25.35 -7.91 -30.02
C ILE A 392 24.24 -8.94 -30.16
N GLY A 393 22.98 -8.52 -30.06
CA GLY A 393 21.81 -9.38 -30.24
C GLY A 393 20.75 -9.20 -29.17
N GLY A 394 19.67 -9.97 -29.27
CA GLY A 394 18.69 -10.10 -28.19
C GLY A 394 19.20 -11.05 -27.11
N ILE A 395 18.56 -11.05 -25.93
CA ILE A 395 19.01 -11.87 -24.79
C ILE A 395 19.04 -13.38 -25.09
N ASP A 396 18.17 -13.86 -25.98
CA ASP A 396 18.07 -15.27 -26.38
C ASP A 396 19.03 -15.64 -27.53
N ASP A 397 19.58 -14.65 -28.25
CA ASP A 397 20.40 -14.81 -29.45
C ASP A 397 21.63 -13.88 -29.45
N LEU A 398 22.30 -13.78 -28.30
CA LEU A 398 23.52 -12.99 -28.14
C LEU A 398 24.68 -13.58 -28.96
N ASP A 399 25.17 -12.79 -29.92
CA ASP A 399 26.42 -13.02 -30.62
C ASP A 399 27.57 -12.34 -29.87
N ILE A 400 28.58 -13.15 -29.52
CA ILE A 400 29.83 -12.69 -28.88
C ILE A 400 30.96 -12.82 -29.91
N VAL A 401 31.55 -11.68 -30.28
CA VAL A 401 32.63 -11.60 -31.26
C VAL A 401 33.90 -11.11 -30.58
N LEU A 402 35.00 -11.84 -30.77
CA LEU A 402 36.34 -11.45 -30.35
C LEU A 402 37.19 -11.14 -31.59
N GLU A 403 37.80 -9.97 -31.62
CA GLU A 403 38.71 -9.56 -32.71
C GLU A 403 40.05 -9.11 -32.13
N SER A 404 41.13 -9.47 -32.81
CA SER A 404 42.49 -9.00 -32.49
C SER A 404 43.05 -8.17 -33.65
N GLU A 405 43.88 -7.16 -33.36
CA GLU A 405 44.51 -6.34 -34.41
C GLU A 405 45.37 -7.19 -35.38
N SER A 406 45.89 -8.34 -34.93
CA SER A 406 46.67 -9.26 -35.76
C SER A 406 45.82 -10.28 -36.54
N ARG A 407 44.47 -10.21 -36.43
CA ARG A 407 43.47 -11.12 -37.04
C ARG A 407 43.58 -12.58 -36.58
N PHE A 408 44.00 -12.82 -35.34
CA PHE A 408 43.78 -14.14 -34.74
C PHE A 408 42.31 -14.25 -34.33
N SER A 409 41.64 -15.25 -34.90
CA SER A 409 40.34 -15.74 -34.43
C SER A 409 40.59 -17.15 -33.90
N GLU A 410 40.21 -17.41 -32.65
CA GLU A 410 40.10 -18.78 -32.13
C GLU A 410 38.65 -19.25 -32.21
#